data_AF-A0A485MPL9-F1
#
_entry.id   AF-A0A485MPL9-F1
#
_cell.length_a   1.000
_cell.length_b   1.000
_cell.length_c   1.000
_cell.angle_alpha   90.00
_cell.angle_beta   90.00
_cell.angle_gamma   90.00
#
_symmetry.space_group_name_H-M   'P 1'
#
loop_
_entity.id
_entity.type
_entity.pdbx_description
1 polymer ?
#
loop_
_entity_poly.entity_id
_entity_poly.type
_entity_poly.pdbx_seq_one_letter_code
_entity_poly.pdbx_strand_id
1 'polypeptide(L)'
;LTELQRRRGLSKEVSPPLPGQSRLHASRPEPPRKQPATKAARKNAPSTAGVEKPHRHRPSTVAFREITDYQKSAELPIRKLPFQRLVREIAQDLETDLRFWSAAGGALQEASEAYLVGLLQDTSLPAVRAKRVTIMPS
;
A
#
# COMPACT_ATOMS: atom_id res chain seq x y z
N LEU A 1 43.26 1.53 -21.37
CA LEU A 1 44.53 1.02 -20.83
C LEU A 1 44.31 0.79 -19.33
N THR A 2 43.86 -0.42 -18.96
CA THR A 2 44.68 -1.50 -18.32
C THR A 2 45.13 -1.07 -16.91
N GLU A 3 44.86 -1.78 -15.81
CA GLU A 3 45.28 -3.16 -15.47
C GLU A 3 44.67 -3.42 -14.06
N LEU A 4 43.82 -4.43 -13.84
CA LEU A 4 44.21 -5.73 -13.28
C LEU A 4 44.79 -5.71 -11.83
N GLN A 5 43.94 -6.05 -10.86
CA GLN A 5 44.34 -6.77 -9.64
C GLN A 5 43.47 -8.04 -9.56
N ARG A 6 43.90 -9.13 -10.21
CA ARG A 6 44.84 -10.15 -9.72
C ARG A 6 44.21 -11.07 -8.65
N ARG A 7 43.61 -12.13 -9.20
CA ARG A 7 43.46 -13.50 -8.68
C ARG A 7 44.32 -13.86 -7.45
N ARG A 8 43.71 -14.45 -6.44
CA ARG A 8 44.28 -15.58 -5.66
C ARG A 8 43.23 -16.19 -4.73
N GLY A 9 43.13 -17.53 -4.70
CA GLY A 9 42.48 -18.25 -3.61
C GLY A 9 41.48 -19.32 -4.02
N LEU A 10 41.91 -20.28 -4.85
CA LEU A 10 41.35 -21.62 -4.80
C LEU A 10 41.74 -22.28 -3.47
N SER A 11 40.92 -23.25 -3.05
CA SER A 11 41.17 -24.28 -2.02
C SER A 11 40.67 -23.99 -0.61
N LYS A 12 39.48 -24.53 -0.30
CA LYS A 12 39.33 -25.42 0.87
C LYS A 12 38.45 -26.61 0.46
N GLU A 13 39.09 -27.77 0.44
CA GLU A 13 38.47 -29.09 0.42
C GLU A 13 37.43 -29.23 1.53
N VAL A 14 36.30 -29.87 1.23
CA VAL A 14 35.45 -30.52 2.23
C VAL A 14 35.32 -31.98 1.78
N SER A 15 35.97 -32.86 2.54
CA SER A 15 36.01 -34.32 2.31
C SER A 15 34.64 -34.98 2.50
N PRO A 16 34.38 -36.13 1.85
CA PRO A 16 33.11 -36.86 1.96
C PRO A 16 33.11 -37.81 3.18
N PRO A 17 31.95 -38.13 3.79
CA PRO A 17 31.89 -39.22 4.77
C PRO A 17 31.72 -40.58 4.07
N LEU A 18 32.59 -41.54 4.43
CA LEU A 18 32.50 -42.97 4.08
C LEU A 18 32.02 -43.82 5.29
N PRO A 19 31.58 -45.08 5.07
CA PRO A 19 30.47 -45.71 5.81
C PRO A 19 30.85 -46.83 6.80
N GLY A 20 29.86 -47.27 7.60
CA GLY A 20 29.84 -48.53 8.39
C GLY A 20 30.28 -48.35 9.85
N GLN A 21 29.71 -48.98 10.87
CA GLN A 21 29.18 -50.35 11.01
C GLN A 21 28.17 -50.38 12.19
N SER A 22 26.92 -50.85 12.04
CA SER A 22 26.42 -52.24 12.16
C SER A 22 26.20 -52.74 13.59
N ARG A 23 24.95 -53.10 13.91
CA ARG A 23 24.42 -54.21 14.77
C ARG A 23 23.23 -53.75 15.64
N LEU A 24 22.04 -54.37 15.72
CA LEU A 24 21.51 -55.67 15.29
C LEU A 24 19.99 -55.56 15.09
N HIS A 25 19.48 -56.49 14.27
CA HIS A 25 18.10 -56.80 13.89
C HIS A 25 17.01 -56.67 14.97
N ALA A 26 15.87 -56.11 14.55
CA ALA A 26 14.54 -56.62 14.93
C ALA A 26 13.57 -56.41 13.76
N SER A 27 13.03 -57.51 13.25
CA SER A 27 12.13 -57.62 12.09
C SER A 27 10.66 -57.37 12.45
N ARG A 28 9.91 -56.65 11.60
CA ARG A 28 8.46 -56.85 11.34
C ARG A 28 8.05 -56.13 10.04
N PRO A 29 7.01 -56.61 9.32
CA PRO A 29 6.99 -56.64 7.86
C PRO A 29 6.10 -55.55 7.22
N GLU A 30 6.50 -55.11 6.03
CA GLU A 30 5.66 -54.41 5.04
C GLU A 30 4.59 -55.37 4.45
N PRO A 31 3.43 -54.86 4.00
CA PRO A 31 2.17 -55.62 3.92
C PRO A 31 1.91 -56.28 2.57
N PRO A 32 1.21 -57.45 2.51
CA PRO A 32 0.70 -57.98 1.26
C PRO A 32 -0.71 -57.45 0.96
N ARG A 33 -0.76 -56.64 -0.10
CA ARG A 33 -1.90 -56.06 -0.82
C ARG A 33 -2.98 -57.11 -1.18
N LYS A 34 -4.26 -56.83 -0.86
CA LYS A 34 -5.44 -57.38 -1.57
C LYS A 34 -6.48 -56.28 -1.80
N GLN A 35 -6.98 -56.23 -3.04
CA GLN A 35 -7.94 -55.27 -3.59
C GLN A 35 -9.40 -55.71 -3.36
N PRO A 36 -10.41 -55.11 -4.02
CA PRO A 36 -11.18 -53.92 -3.61
C PRO A 36 -12.62 -54.29 -3.20
N ALA A 37 -13.25 -53.48 -2.35
CA ALA A 37 -14.70 -53.56 -2.10
C ALA A 37 -15.31 -52.17 -2.27
N THR A 38 -16.30 -52.12 -3.15
CA THR A 38 -17.05 -50.95 -3.59
C THR A 38 -17.85 -50.31 -2.45
N LYS A 39 -17.58 -49.04 -2.13
CA LYS A 39 -18.59 -48.20 -1.48
C LYS A 39 -18.35 -46.72 -1.76
N ALA A 40 -19.24 -46.19 -2.60
CA ALA A 40 -19.59 -44.79 -2.84
C ALA A 40 -18.44 -43.77 -2.80
N ALA A 41 -18.08 -43.26 -3.98
CA ALA A 41 -17.46 -41.94 -4.10
C ALA A 41 -18.35 -40.94 -3.35
N ARG A 42 -17.94 -40.55 -2.14
CA ARG A 42 -18.41 -39.31 -1.55
C ARG A 42 -17.84 -38.23 -2.47
N LYS A 43 -18.70 -37.75 -3.37
CA LYS A 43 -18.52 -36.43 -3.97
C LYS A 43 -18.39 -35.48 -2.79
N ASN A 44 -17.16 -35.11 -2.44
CA ASN A 44 -16.95 -33.89 -1.69
C ASN A 44 -17.48 -32.81 -2.61
N ALA A 45 -18.71 -32.37 -2.36
CA ALA A 45 -19.16 -31.08 -2.86
C ALA A 45 -18.04 -30.08 -2.55
N PRO A 46 -17.74 -29.10 -3.42
CA PRO A 46 -16.93 -27.98 -2.99
C PRO A 46 -17.60 -27.47 -1.73
N SER A 47 -16.92 -27.60 -0.59
CA SER A 47 -17.32 -26.93 0.63
C SER A 47 -17.49 -25.50 0.20
N THR A 48 -18.73 -25.02 0.18
CA THR A 48 -19.06 -23.62 0.01
C THR A 48 -18.39 -22.92 1.19
N ALA A 49 -17.10 -22.62 0.99
CA ALA A 49 -16.30 -21.86 1.91
C ALA A 49 -17.08 -20.57 2.10
N GLY A 50 -17.63 -20.41 3.30
CA GLY A 50 -18.47 -19.27 3.62
C GLY A 50 -17.75 -18.01 3.16
N VAL A 51 -18.50 -17.11 2.52
CA VAL A 51 -18.00 -15.84 2.01
C VAL A 51 -17.09 -15.22 3.08
N GLU A 52 -15.79 -15.14 2.79
CA GLU A 52 -14.84 -14.54 3.71
C GLU A 52 -15.33 -13.12 4.00
N LYS A 53 -15.43 -12.75 5.28
CA LYS A 53 -15.95 -11.43 5.64
C LYS A 53 -15.09 -10.37 4.93
N PRO A 54 -15.69 -9.34 4.29
CA PRO A 54 -14.92 -8.30 3.63
C PRO A 54 -13.90 -7.70 4.59
N HIS A 55 -12.62 -7.71 4.21
CA HIS A 55 -11.57 -7.12 5.01
C HIS A 55 -11.82 -5.61 5.17
N ARG A 56 -11.87 -5.13 6.41
CA ARG A 56 -12.02 -3.72 6.75
C ARG A 56 -10.75 -3.20 7.41
N HIS A 57 -10.17 -2.15 6.83
CA HIS A 57 -9.04 -1.46 7.44
C HIS A 57 -9.40 -0.86 8.80
N ARG A 58 -8.44 -0.83 9.72
CA ARG A 58 -8.62 -0.16 11.01
C ARG A 58 -8.85 1.34 10.79
N PRO A 59 -9.59 2.00 11.69
CA PRO A 59 -9.66 3.47 11.70
C PRO A 59 -8.26 4.08 11.63
N SER A 60 -8.12 5.21 10.94
CA SER A 60 -6.86 5.91 10.67
C SER A 60 -5.90 5.25 9.67
N THR A 61 -6.00 3.94 9.39
CA THR A 61 -5.11 3.28 8.41
C THR A 61 -5.25 3.89 7.01
N VAL A 62 -6.48 4.14 6.57
CA VAL A 62 -6.73 4.76 5.26
C VAL A 62 -6.30 6.22 5.26
N ALA A 63 -6.63 6.98 6.32
CA ALA A 63 -6.25 8.38 6.44
C ALA A 63 -4.73 8.59 6.42
N PHE A 64 -3.95 7.78 7.14
CA PHE A 64 -2.48 7.89 7.11
C PHE A 64 -1.88 7.55 5.74
N ARG A 65 -2.48 6.58 5.04
CA ARG A 65 -2.08 6.26 3.68
C ARG A 65 -2.36 7.43 2.74
N GLU A 66 -3.57 7.99 2.78
CA GLU A 66 -3.95 9.17 2.00
C GLU A 66 -3.04 10.36 2.29
N ILE A 67 -2.76 10.67 3.56
CA ILE A 67 -1.82 11.74 3.95
C ILE A 67 -0.44 11.50 3.31
N THR A 68 0.06 10.27 3.38
CA THR A 68 1.36 9.92 2.79
C THR A 68 1.35 10.03 1.27
N ASP A 69 0.26 9.61 0.63
CA ASP A 69 0.11 9.65 -0.82
C ASP A 69 0.01 11.10 -1.32
N TYR A 70 -0.79 11.95 -0.67
CA TYR A 70 -0.95 13.37 -1.00
C TYR A 70 0.28 14.22 -0.70
N GLN A 71 1.09 13.85 0.29
CA GLN A 71 2.36 14.54 0.56
C GLN A 71 3.47 14.18 -0.44
N LYS A 72 3.37 13.02 -1.10
CA LYS A 72 4.33 12.60 -2.12
C LYS A 72 3.99 13.12 -3.50
N SER A 73 2.70 13.28 -3.79
CA SER A 73 2.23 13.84 -5.04
C SER A 73 2.15 15.37 -4.97
N ALA A 74 2.09 16.00 -6.14
CA ALA A 74 1.76 17.42 -6.29
C ALA A 74 0.46 17.58 -7.09
N GLU A 75 -0.47 16.62 -6.93
CA GLU A 75 -1.78 16.69 -7.57
C GLU A 75 -2.64 17.73 -6.85
N LEU A 76 -3.40 18.51 -7.62
CA LEU A 76 -4.35 19.47 -7.08
C LEU A 76 -5.64 18.75 -6.66
N PRO A 77 -5.90 18.54 -5.35
CA PRO A 77 -7.09 17.83 -4.86
C PRO A 77 -8.43 18.47 -5.28
N ILE A 78 -8.49 19.77 -5.56
CA ILE A 78 -9.75 20.42 -5.96
C ILE A 78 -9.98 20.22 -7.45
N ARG A 79 -11.20 19.84 -7.82
CA ARG A 79 -11.57 19.69 -9.24
C ARG A 79 -11.54 21.06 -9.94
N LYS A 80 -10.86 21.12 -11.09
CA LYS A 80 -10.66 22.35 -11.87
C LYS A 80 -11.96 23.04 -12.28
N LEU A 81 -12.95 22.30 -12.79
CA LEU A 81 -14.18 22.90 -13.32
C LEU A 81 -15.06 23.57 -12.23
N PRO A 82 -15.36 22.92 -11.10
CA PRO A 82 -16.05 23.59 -9.98
C PRO A 82 -15.29 24.81 -9.46
N PHE A 83 -13.97 24.71 -9.26
CA PHE A 83 -13.14 25.83 -8.81
C PHE A 83 -13.19 27.01 -9.79
N GLN A 84 -13.08 26.73 -11.09
CA GLN A 84 -13.18 27.76 -12.13
C GLN A 84 -14.56 28.44 -12.14
N ARG A 85 -15.64 27.71 -11.90
CA ARG A 85 -17.00 28.30 -11.80
C ARG A 85 -17.08 29.25 -10.62
N LEU A 86 -16.59 28.83 -9.46
CA LEU A 86 -16.53 29.66 -8.25
C LEU A 86 -15.71 30.95 -8.46
N VAL A 87 -14.54 30.84 -9.08
CA VAL A 87 -13.70 32.00 -9.40
C VAL A 87 -14.44 32.99 -10.29
N ARG A 88 -15.20 32.52 -11.28
CA ARG A 88 -15.98 33.38 -12.18
C ARG A 88 -17.17 34.02 -11.50
N GLU A 89 -17.85 33.28 -10.63
CA GLU A 89 -18.94 33.79 -9.80
C GLU A 89 -18.45 34.97 -8.94
N ILE A 90 -17.37 34.77 -8.18
CA ILE A 90 -16.78 35.82 -7.34
C ILE A 90 -16.30 37.02 -8.18
N ALA A 91 -15.65 36.77 -9.32
CA ALA A 91 -15.14 37.85 -10.16
C ALA A 91 -16.26 38.68 -10.79
N GLN A 92 -17.39 38.05 -11.11
CA GLN A 92 -18.54 38.74 -11.69
C GLN A 92 -19.21 39.70 -10.69
N ASP A 93 -19.13 39.40 -9.39
CA ASP A 93 -19.58 40.32 -8.32
C ASP A 93 -18.65 41.54 -8.17
N LEU A 94 -17.40 41.45 -8.63
CA LEU A 94 -16.41 42.53 -8.56
C LEU A 94 -16.47 43.44 -9.80
N GLU A 95 -16.48 42.84 -10.99
CA GLU A 95 -16.54 43.56 -12.26
C GLU A 95 -17.25 42.71 -13.32
N THR A 96 -18.28 43.31 -13.94
CA THR A 96 -19.00 42.67 -15.04
C THR A 96 -18.14 42.64 -16.29
N ASP A 97 -18.16 41.52 -17.03
CA ASP A 97 -17.43 41.27 -18.29
C ASP A 97 -15.91 41.00 -18.18
N LEU A 98 -15.42 40.57 -17.01
CA LEU A 98 -14.03 40.17 -16.84
C LEU A 98 -13.63 38.95 -17.71
N ARG A 99 -12.54 39.08 -18.46
CA ARG A 99 -11.97 37.97 -19.27
C ARG A 99 -10.73 37.39 -18.58
N PHE A 100 -10.73 36.09 -18.36
CA PHE A 100 -9.61 35.37 -17.76
C PHE A 100 -8.62 34.88 -18.81
N TRP A 101 -7.32 35.03 -18.53
CA TRP A 101 -6.28 34.27 -19.23
C TRP A 101 -6.50 32.77 -18.99
N SER A 102 -6.28 31.94 -20.00
CA SER A 102 -6.26 30.47 -19.89
C SER A 102 -5.44 29.91 -18.71
N ALA A 103 -4.32 30.54 -18.32
CA ALA A 103 -3.46 30.09 -17.21
C ALA A 103 -3.91 30.62 -15.84
N ALA A 104 -4.70 31.70 -15.80
CA ALA A 104 -5.06 32.37 -14.55
C ALA A 104 -5.87 31.45 -13.61
N GLY A 105 -6.76 30.62 -14.16
CA GLY A 105 -7.54 29.68 -13.36
C GLY A 105 -6.67 28.67 -12.63
N GLY A 106 -5.62 28.15 -13.28
CA GLY A 106 -4.67 27.22 -12.66
C GLY A 106 -3.82 27.88 -11.58
N ALA A 107 -3.30 29.09 -11.85
CA ALA A 107 -2.50 29.85 -10.89
C ALA A 107 -3.30 30.21 -9.62
N LEU A 108 -4.55 30.63 -9.78
CA LEU A 108 -5.44 30.91 -8.65
C LEU A 108 -5.71 29.64 -7.83
N GLN A 109 -5.87 28.50 -8.50
CA GLN A 109 -6.09 27.22 -7.84
C GLN A 109 -4.86 26.79 -7.02
N GLU A 110 -3.67 26.83 -7.64
CA GLU A 110 -2.41 26.49 -6.97
C GLU A 110 -2.19 27.37 -5.73
N ALA A 111 -2.37 28.69 -5.87
CA ALA A 111 -2.20 29.61 -4.75
C ALA A 111 -3.23 29.36 -3.63
N SER A 112 -4.49 29.09 -3.99
CA SER A 112 -5.56 28.84 -3.02
C SER A 112 -5.34 27.53 -2.26
N GLU A 113 -4.95 26.46 -2.95
CA GLU A 113 -4.69 25.16 -2.32
C GLU A 113 -3.43 25.20 -1.45
N ALA A 114 -2.36 25.87 -1.90
CA ALA A 114 -1.17 26.07 -1.09
C ALA A 114 -1.50 26.83 0.21
N TYR A 115 -2.34 27.86 0.13
CA TYR A 115 -2.82 28.60 1.29
C TYR A 115 -3.62 27.71 2.26
N LEU A 116 -4.57 26.92 1.75
CA LEU A 116 -5.38 26.02 2.58
C LEU A 116 -4.53 24.94 3.25
N VAL A 117 -3.53 24.38 2.56
CA VAL A 117 -2.61 23.40 3.14
C VAL A 117 -1.79 24.02 4.28
N GLY A 118 -1.26 25.24 4.08
CA GLY A 118 -0.54 25.97 5.14
C GLY A 118 -1.42 26.23 6.36
N LEU A 119 -2.65 26.70 6.14
CA LEU A 119 -3.61 26.94 7.23
C LEU A 119 -3.95 25.64 7.99
N LEU A 120 -4.11 24.51 7.29
CA LEU A 120 -4.37 23.22 7.93
C LEU A 120 -3.16 22.69 8.71
N GLN A 121 -1.94 22.98 8.25
CA GLN A 121 -0.72 22.68 9.01
C GLN A 121 -0.66 23.49 10.31
N ASP A 122 -0.92 24.80 10.23
CA ASP A 122 -0.90 25.69 11.39
C ASP A 122 -1.97 25.33 12.44
N THR A 123 -3.16 24.93 11.98
CA THR A 123 -4.26 24.50 12.87
C THR A 123 -4.05 23.13 13.50
N SER A 124 -3.16 22.29 12.95
CA SER A 124 -2.85 20.97 13.49
C SER A 124 -2.12 21.03 14.84
N LEU A 125 -1.19 21.99 15.02
CA LEU A 125 -0.40 22.11 16.25
C LEU A 125 -1.27 22.47 17.47
N PRO A 126 -2.17 23.47 17.42
CA PRO A 126 -3.13 23.72 18.49
C PRO A 126 -4.04 22.54 18.80
N ALA A 127 -4.47 21.78 17.79
CA ALA A 127 -5.32 20.60 18.00
C ALA A 127 -4.60 19.54 18.85
N VAL A 128 -3.34 19.23 18.53
CA VAL A 128 -2.51 18.29 19.29
C VAL A 128 -2.20 18.82 20.69
N ARG A 129 -1.92 20.13 20.83
CA ARG A 129 -1.74 20.78 22.14
C ARG A 129 -2.99 20.64 23.01
N ALA A 130 -4.18 20.67 22.42
CA ALA A 130 -5.46 20.43 23.07
C ALA A 130 -5.82 18.93 23.22
N LYS A 131 -4.88 17.99 22.99
CA LYS A 131 -5.07 16.54 23.04
C LYS A 131 -6.15 16.02 22.07
N ARG A 132 -6.32 16.69 20.93
CA ARG A 132 -7.26 16.30 19.87
C ARG A 132 -6.51 15.86 18.62
N VAL A 133 -7.09 14.89 17.92
CA VAL A 133 -6.64 14.43 16.59
C VAL A 133 -7.50 15.04 15.48
N THR A 134 -8.73 15.43 15.80
CA THR A 134 -9.65 16.09 14.88
C THR A 134 -9.51 17.60 14.97
N ILE A 135 -9.25 18.25 13.83
CA ILE A 135 -9.28 19.71 13.70
C ILE A 135 -10.75 20.16 13.82
N MET A 136 -11.00 21.17 14.64
CA MET A 136 -12.33 21.77 14.83
C MET A 136 -12.19 23.29 14.72
N PRO A 137 -13.25 24.02 14.31
CA PRO A 137 -13.27 25.46 14.41
C PRO A 137 -13.03 25.89 15.86
N SER A 138 -12.23 26.94 16.04
CA SER A 138 -11.94 27.56 17.33
C SER A 138 -13.12 28.36 17.86
#